data_AF-A0A349SFN8-F1
#
_entry.id   AF-A0A349SFN8-F1
#
_cell.length_a   1.000
_cell.length_b   1.000
_cell.length_c   1.000
_cell.angle_alpha   90.00
_cell.angle_beta   90.00
_cell.angle_gamma   90.00
#
_symmetry.space_group_name_H-M   'P 1'
#
loop_
_entity.id
_entity.type
_entity.pdbx_description
1 polymer ?
#
loop_
_entity_poly.entity_id
_entity_poly.type
_entity_poly.pdbx_seq_one_letter_code
_entity_poly.pdbx_strand_id
1 'polypeptide(L)'
;MHGKPNGPMSPAAAQALQSLYDTYDMNKHTQDDSRQAAGLPATFIDHFGIVGPTDICIEKLRSLAALGLDKLFFGVMFRLVQTPEGRAAKALIEREILPALR
;
A
#
# COMPACT_ATOMS: atom_id res chain seq x y z
N MET A 1 4.08 -7.37 16.04
CA MET A 1 5.22 -7.22 15.09
C MET A 1 6.50 -7.39 15.89
N HIS A 2 7.51 -8.11 15.42
CA HIS A 2 8.79 -8.29 16.13
C HIS A 2 9.96 -7.92 15.21
N GLY A 3 11.00 -7.31 15.78
CA GLY A 3 12.24 -7.01 15.09
C GLY A 3 12.53 -5.52 14.94
N LYS A 4 13.71 -5.24 14.41
CA LYS A 4 14.19 -3.91 14.03
C LYS A 4 14.17 -3.77 12.50
N PRO A 5 14.02 -2.57 11.93
CA PRO A 5 14.22 -2.36 10.49
C PRO A 5 15.60 -2.87 10.07
N ASN A 6 15.68 -3.65 8.98
CA ASN A 6 16.94 -4.18 8.45
C ASN A 6 17.07 -3.87 6.96
N GLY A 7 18.31 -3.68 6.51
CA GLY A 7 18.65 -3.40 5.11
C GLY A 7 18.92 -1.92 4.82
N PRO A 8 19.41 -1.60 3.61
CA PRO A 8 19.62 -0.22 3.18
C PRO A 8 18.28 0.52 3.09
N MET A 9 18.15 1.64 3.81
CA MET A 9 16.96 2.49 3.77
C MET A 9 17.32 3.92 4.13
N SER A 10 16.47 4.87 3.74
CA SER A 10 16.62 6.26 4.16
C SER A 10 16.33 6.42 5.67
N PRO A 11 16.87 7.46 6.32
CA PRO A 11 16.53 7.77 7.71
C PRO A 11 15.03 7.93 7.95
N ALA A 12 14.30 8.51 6.99
CA ALA A 12 12.86 8.69 7.05
C ALA A 12 12.11 7.34 7.04
N ALA A 13 12.52 6.40 6.18
CA ALA A 13 11.94 5.07 6.14
C ALA A 13 12.22 4.29 7.43
N ALA A 14 13.45 4.39 7.97
CA ALA A 14 13.81 3.76 9.23
C ALA A 14 12.95 4.28 10.40
N GLN A 15 12.76 5.61 10.48
CA GLN A 15 11.93 6.23 11.51
C GLN A 15 10.46 5.82 11.39
N ALA A 16 9.91 5.79 10.18
CA ALA A 16 8.53 5.37 9.96
C ALA A 16 8.30 3.89 10.33
N LEU A 17 9.22 3.00 9.98
CA LEU A 17 9.16 1.58 10.40
C LEU A 17 9.27 1.42 11.92
N GLN A 18 10.13 2.21 12.57
CA GLN A 18 10.24 2.18 14.02
C GLN A 18 8.95 2.67 14.68
N SER A 19 8.37 3.78 14.21
CA SER A 19 7.08 4.29 14.70
C SER A 19 5.94 3.29 14.47
N LEU A 20 5.93 2.62 13.30
CA LEU A 20 4.96 1.58 13.00
C LEU A 20 5.08 0.41 13.99
N TYR A 21 6.30 0.01 14.33
CA TYR A 21 6.56 -1.02 15.33
C TYR A 21 6.08 -0.60 16.72
N ASP A 22 6.45 0.59 17.18
CA ASP A 22 6.16 1.09 18.54
C ASP A 22 4.65 1.27 18.78
N THR A 23 3.89 1.58 17.72
CA THR A 23 2.46 1.86 17.79
C THR A 23 1.58 0.65 17.45
N TYR A 24 2.17 -0.48 17.09
CA TYR A 24 1.43 -1.61 16.54
C TYR A 24 0.55 -2.31 17.57
N ASP A 25 -0.77 -2.22 17.39
CA ASP A 25 -1.73 -2.99 18.18
C ASP A 25 -2.22 -4.21 17.40
N MET A 26 -1.80 -5.40 17.84
CA MET A 26 -2.20 -6.67 17.21
C MET A 26 -3.71 -6.94 17.30
N ASN A 27 -4.42 -6.38 18.29
CA ASN A 27 -5.89 -6.51 18.39
C ASN A 27 -6.60 -5.70 17.30
N LYS A 28 -5.90 -4.75 16.70
CA LYS A 28 -6.35 -3.87 15.62
C LYS A 28 -5.70 -4.23 14.28
N HIS A 29 -5.14 -5.43 14.16
CA HIS A 29 -4.49 -5.88 12.93
C HIS A 29 -5.46 -5.78 11.74
N THR A 30 -4.99 -5.22 10.62
CA THR A 30 -5.77 -4.98 9.39
C THR A 30 -6.97 -4.03 9.49
N GLN A 31 -7.15 -3.33 10.61
CA GLN A 31 -8.16 -2.27 10.74
C GLN A 31 -7.59 -0.94 10.24
N ASP A 32 -8.36 -0.24 9.41
CA ASP A 32 -8.03 1.05 8.79
C ASP A 32 -8.11 2.23 9.77
N ASP A 33 -8.91 2.12 10.82
CA ASP A 33 -9.05 3.10 11.91
C ASP A 33 -7.97 2.97 13.02
N SER A 34 -6.97 2.13 12.80
CA SER A 34 -5.96 1.82 13.82
C SER A 34 -4.89 2.89 13.94
N ARG A 35 -4.29 3.01 15.13
CA ARG A 35 -3.18 3.95 15.40
C ARG A 35 -2.00 3.71 14.46
N GLN A 36 -1.68 2.45 14.19
CA GLN A 36 -0.63 2.08 13.24
C GLN A 36 -0.95 2.45 11.78
N ALA A 37 -2.22 2.59 11.39
CA ALA A 37 -2.60 3.04 10.06
C ALA A 37 -2.54 4.57 9.96
N ALA A 38 -3.10 5.27 10.95
CA ALA A 38 -3.13 6.74 11.00
C ALA A 38 -1.73 7.38 11.14
N GLY A 39 -0.78 6.68 11.77
CA GLY A 39 0.56 7.17 12.03
C GLY A 39 1.56 7.09 10.85
N LEU A 40 1.17 6.51 9.71
CA LEU A 40 2.09 6.33 8.58
C LEU A 40 2.24 7.62 7.76
N PRO A 41 3.47 8.15 7.58
CA PRO A 41 3.70 9.31 6.74
C PRO A 41 3.33 9.05 5.28
N ALA A 42 2.79 10.05 4.58
CA ALA A 42 2.45 9.93 3.16
C ALA A 42 3.66 9.53 2.28
N THR A 43 4.86 10.01 2.61
CA THR A 43 6.10 9.64 1.93
C THR A 43 6.49 8.18 2.13
N PHE A 44 6.15 7.61 3.29
CA PHE A 44 6.34 6.19 3.56
C PHE A 44 5.37 5.35 2.73
N ILE A 45 4.10 5.76 2.68
CA ILE A 45 3.06 5.10 1.88
C ILE A 45 3.40 5.14 0.39
N ASP A 46 3.85 6.29 -0.12
CA ASP A 46 4.24 6.44 -1.53
C ASP A 46 5.46 5.59 -1.90
N HIS A 47 6.40 5.41 -0.97
CA HIS A 47 7.60 4.60 -1.20
C HIS A 47 7.31 3.10 -1.26
N PHE A 48 6.47 2.59 -0.35
CA PHE A 48 6.19 1.14 -0.23
C PHE A 48 4.90 0.70 -0.91
N GLY A 49 4.06 1.64 -1.35
CA GLY A 49 2.74 1.38 -1.91
C GLY A 49 2.55 1.95 -3.32
N ILE A 50 1.51 1.45 -3.97
CA ILE A 50 0.95 2.04 -5.19
C ILE A 50 -0.37 2.67 -4.78
N VAL A 51 -0.34 3.97 -4.52
CA VAL A 51 -1.46 4.74 -3.96
C VAL A 51 -1.57 6.06 -4.71
N GLY A 52 -2.80 6.47 -5.04
CA GLY A 52 -3.07 7.75 -5.69
C GLY A 52 -4.17 7.63 -6.74
N PRO A 53 -4.30 8.64 -7.61
CA PRO A 53 -5.20 8.59 -8.76
C PRO A 53 -4.78 7.49 -9.77
N THR A 54 -5.67 7.15 -10.69
CA THR A 54 -5.52 5.98 -11.58
C THR A 54 -4.32 6.10 -12.51
N ASP A 55 -4.02 7.29 -13.03
CA ASP A 55 -2.86 7.59 -13.87
C ASP A 55 -1.53 7.30 -13.15
N ILE A 56 -1.38 7.76 -11.91
CA ILE A 56 -0.19 7.50 -11.08
C ILE A 56 -0.04 5.99 -10.80
N CYS A 57 -1.14 5.31 -10.50
CA CYS A 57 -1.12 3.86 -10.27
C CYS A 57 -0.67 3.10 -11.52
N ILE A 58 -1.17 3.49 -12.69
CA ILE A 58 -0.80 2.89 -13.98
C ILE A 58 0.67 3.13 -14.29
N GLU A 59 1.19 4.34 -14.07
CA GLU A 59 2.60 4.68 -14.29
C GLU A 59 3.53 3.79 -13.44
N LYS A 60 3.24 3.67 -12.14
CA LYS A 60 4.03 2.82 -11.23
C LYS A 60 3.96 1.36 -11.63
N LEU A 61 2.78 0.85 -11.98
CA LEU A 61 2.60 -0.54 -12.42
C LEU A 61 3.32 -0.84 -13.75
N ARG A 62 3.30 0.08 -14.71
CA ARG A 62 4.08 -0.04 -15.95
C ARG A 62 5.58 -0.03 -15.69
N SER A 63 6.04 0.78 -14.75
CA SER A 63 7.45 0.79 -14.34
C SER A 63 7.88 -0.56 -13.74
N LEU A 64 7.02 -1.19 -12.94
CA LEU A 64 7.25 -2.56 -12.44
C LEU A 64 7.24 -3.60 -13.56
N ALA A 65 6.31 -3.48 -14.52
CA ALA A 65 6.29 -4.35 -15.69
C ALA A 65 7.57 -4.25 -16.54
N ALA A 66 8.11 -3.03 -16.70
CA ALA A 66 9.39 -2.82 -17.38
C ALA A 66 10.59 -3.47 -16.67
N LEU A 67 10.48 -3.74 -15.36
CA LEU A 67 11.46 -4.52 -14.58
C LEU A 67 11.27 -6.05 -14.71
N GLY A 68 10.24 -6.49 -15.44
CA GLY A 68 9.93 -7.91 -15.65
C GLY A 68 8.89 -8.49 -14.70
N LEU A 69 8.20 -7.67 -13.90
CA LEU A 69 7.08 -8.16 -13.08
C LEU A 69 5.83 -8.27 -13.95
N ASP A 70 5.33 -9.48 -14.16
CA ASP A 70 4.22 -9.77 -15.10
C ASP A 70 2.93 -10.24 -14.41
N LYS A 71 2.95 -10.41 -13.09
CA LYS A 71 1.82 -10.92 -12.30
C LYS A 71 1.44 -10.00 -11.16
N LEU A 72 0.18 -9.56 -11.17
CA LEU A 72 -0.44 -8.84 -10.07
C LEU A 72 -1.24 -9.79 -9.18
N PHE A 73 -1.05 -9.67 -7.86
CA PHE A 73 -1.83 -10.40 -6.87
C PHE A 73 -2.48 -9.42 -5.89
N PHE A 74 -3.82 -9.44 -5.86
CA PHE A 74 -4.62 -8.59 -4.99
C PHE A 74 -5.10 -9.38 -3.77
N GLY A 75 -4.25 -9.48 -2.75
CA GLY A 75 -4.59 -10.13 -1.48
C GLY A 75 -5.54 -9.29 -0.63
N VAL A 76 -6.33 -9.94 0.22
CA VAL A 76 -7.13 -9.29 1.29
C VAL A 76 -8.17 -8.26 0.78
N MET A 77 -8.59 -8.36 -0.48
CA MET A 77 -9.57 -7.44 -1.10
C MET A 77 -10.93 -7.41 -0.38
N PHE A 78 -11.28 -8.46 0.37
CA PHE A 78 -12.52 -8.51 1.15
C PHE A 78 -12.64 -7.40 2.20
N ARG A 79 -11.51 -6.87 2.73
CA ARG A 79 -11.52 -5.73 3.64
C ARG A 79 -11.69 -4.40 2.91
N LEU A 80 -11.01 -4.26 1.77
CA LEU A 80 -11.13 -3.08 0.92
C LEU A 80 -12.60 -2.81 0.55
N VAL A 81 -13.35 -3.85 0.18
CA VAL A 81 -14.75 -3.68 -0.25
C VAL A 81 -15.76 -3.46 0.89
N GLN A 82 -15.32 -3.43 2.16
CA GLN A 82 -16.22 -3.11 3.29
C GLN A 82 -16.60 -1.63 3.30
N THR A 83 -15.72 -0.75 2.84
CA THR A 83 -15.96 0.71 2.81
C THR A 83 -16.46 1.17 1.43
N PRO A 84 -17.24 2.27 1.35
CA PRO A 84 -17.61 2.88 0.07
C PRO A 84 -16.39 3.22 -0.80
N GLU A 85 -15.33 3.74 -0.18
CA GLU A 85 -14.10 4.18 -0.85
C GLU A 85 -13.37 2.99 -1.47
N GLY A 86 -13.25 1.87 -0.74
CA GLY A 86 -12.58 0.70 -1.28
C GLY A 86 -13.41 -0.05 -2.34
N ARG A 87 -14.75 0.03 -2.30
CA ARG A 87 -15.59 -0.40 -3.44
C ARG A 87 -15.37 0.47 -4.67
N ALA A 88 -15.24 1.79 -4.51
CA ALA A 88 -14.92 2.69 -5.60
C ALA A 88 -13.52 2.41 -6.16
N ALA A 89 -12.51 2.23 -5.30
CA ALA A 89 -11.15 1.86 -5.71
C ALA A 89 -11.12 0.54 -6.49
N LYS A 90 -11.86 -0.49 -6.04
CA LYS A 90 -12.00 -1.75 -6.78
C LYS A 90 -12.58 -1.52 -8.18
N ALA A 91 -13.63 -0.72 -8.30
CA ALA A 91 -14.24 -0.42 -9.60
C ALA A 91 -13.27 0.31 -10.54
N LEU A 92 -12.45 1.24 -10.02
CA LEU A 92 -11.40 1.92 -10.79
C LEU A 92 -10.29 0.96 -11.23
N ILE A 93 -9.87 0.04 -10.36
CA ILE A 93 -8.90 -1.01 -10.72
C ILE A 93 -9.40 -1.80 -11.94
N GLU A 94 -10.66 -2.25 -11.90
CA GLU A 94 -11.23 -3.09 -12.95
C GLU A 94 -11.48 -2.34 -14.27
N ARG A 95 -11.92 -1.08 -14.18
CA ARG A 95 -12.34 -0.29 -15.35
C ARG A 95 -11.23 0.52 -16.00
N GLU A 96 -10.22 0.93 -15.25
CA GLU A 96 -9.18 1.86 -15.72
C GLU A 96 -7.79 1.23 -15.64
N ILE A 97 -7.42 0.64 -14.50
CA ILE A 97 -6.05 0.16 -14.29
C ILE A 97 -5.79 -1.12 -15.08
N LEU A 98 -6.56 -2.19 -14.85
CA LEU A 98 -6.32 -3.48 -15.52
C LEU A 98 -6.36 -3.38 -17.05
N PRO A 99 -7.27 -2.63 -17.69
CA PRO A 99 -7.26 -2.45 -19.15
C PRO A 99 -6.02 -1.69 -19.65
N ALA A 100 -5.47 -0.75 -18.88
CA ALA A 100 -4.31 0.04 -19.29
C ALA A 100 -2.96 -0.69 -19.16
N LEU A 101 -2.95 -1.87 -18.53
CA LEU A 101 -1.77 -2.73 -18.35
C LEU A 101 -1.73 -3.92 -19.33
N ARG A 102 -2.74 -4.05 -20.21
CA ARG A 102 -2.74 -5.05 -21.28
C ARG A 102 -1.85 -4.64 -22.45
#